data_AF-A0A1G2Z8B1-F1
#
_entry.id   AF-A0A1G2Z8B1-F1
#
_cell.length_a   1.000
_cell.length_b   1.000
_cell.length_c   1.000
_cell.angle_alpha   90.00
_cell.angle_beta   90.00
_cell.angle_gamma   90.00
#
_symmetry.space_group_name_H-M   'P 1'
#
loop_
_entity.id
_entity.type
_entity.pdbx_description
1 polymer ?
#
loop_
_entity_poly.entity_id
_entity_poly.type
_entity_poly.pdbx_seq_one_letter_code
_entity_poly.pdbx_strand_id
1 'polypeptide(L)' 'MDRPIDSYRVDRSAYCVASLEDESDERAFWQTQSPAARMEALEFLRQVMYGVDRATARLQRVLTVAQREPS' A
#
# COMPACT_ATOMS: atom_id res chain seq x y z
N MET A 1 11.66 -4.12 17.63
CA MET A 1 12.34 -4.84 16.54
C MET A 1 12.21 -4.00 15.30
N ASP A 2 13.33 -3.64 14.67
CA ASP A 2 13.35 -2.93 13.40
C ASP A 2 12.86 -3.88 12.31
N ARG A 3 11.73 -3.59 11.66
CA ARG A 3 11.14 -4.47 10.64
C ARG A 3 11.41 -3.91 9.25
N PRO A 4 11.61 -4.77 8.23
CA PRO A 4 11.91 -4.33 6.86
C PRO A 4 10.90 -3.30 6.32
N ILE A 5 9.61 -3.47 6.62
CA ILE A 5 8.53 -2.55 6.22
C ILE A 5 8.71 -1.11 6.74
N ASP A 6 9.31 -0.94 7.91
CA ASP A 6 9.51 0.39 8.52
C ASP A 6 10.54 1.22 7.71
N SER A 7 11.35 0.55 6.88
CA SER A 7 12.30 1.17 5.96
C SER A 7 11.74 1.44 4.55
N TYR A 8 10.61 0.84 4.16
CA TYR A 8 10.03 1.04 2.84
C TYR A 8 9.30 2.38 2.75
N ARG A 9 9.81 3.27 1.88
CA ARG A 9 9.20 4.55 1.56
C ARG A 9 8.79 4.57 0.09
N VAL A 10 7.56 4.98 -0.18
CA VAL A 10 7.10 5.24 -1.54
C VAL A 10 7.91 6.40 -2.11
N ASP A 11 8.50 6.19 -3.28
CA ASP A 11 9.09 7.25 -4.08
C ASP A 11 7.98 8.12 -4.69
N ARG A 12 7.84 9.34 -4.18
CA ARG A 12 6.82 10.30 -4.65
C ARG A 12 7.26 11.07 -5.91
N SER A 13 8.44 10.78 -6.46
CA SER A 13 8.84 11.33 -7.75
C SER A 13 8.35 10.50 -8.95
N ALA A 14 7.96 9.24 -8.70
CA ALA A 14 7.56 8.27 -9.72
C ALA A 14 6.12 7.78 -9.50
N TYR A 15 5.14 8.69 -9.53
CA TYR A 15 3.71 8.34 -9.50
C TYR A 15 2.95 8.99 -10.67
N CYS A 16 1.88 8.34 -11.10
CA CYS A 16 0.94 8.86 -12.08
C CYS A 16 -0.47 8.83 -11.48
N VAL A 17 -1.30 9.81 -11.83
CA VAL A 17 -2.73 9.81 -11.51
C VAL A 17 -3.47 9.33 -12.76
N ALA A 18 -4.10 8.16 -12.68
CA ALA A 18 -4.86 7.54 -13.77
C ALA A 18 -6.34 7.40 -13.41
N SER A 19 -7.21 7.23 -14.42
CA SER A 19 -8.62 6.91 -14.17
C SER A 19 -8.75 5.46 -13.71
N LEU A 20 -9.75 5.18 -12.88
CA LEU A 20 -10.10 3.81 -12.51
C LEU A 20 -10.72 3.03 -13.69
N GLU A 21 -11.14 3.73 -14.74
CA GLU A 21 -11.70 3.14 -15.97
C GLU A 21 -10.61 2.77 -16.99
N ASP A 22 -9.38 3.25 -16.80
CA ASP A 22 -8.26 2.95 -17.68
C ASP A 22 -7.75 1.51 -17.48
N GLU A 23 -7.17 0.92 -18.52
CA GLU A 23 -6.51 -0.39 -18.38
C GLU A 23 -5.26 -0.27 -17.49
N SER A 24 -5.12 -1.16 -16.52
CA SER A 24 -3.97 -1.20 -15.60
C SER A 24 -2.67 -1.59 -16.32
N ASP A 25 -1.63 -0.79 -16.13
CA ASP A 25 -0.26 -1.03 -16.61
C ASP A 25 0.56 -1.92 -15.67
N GLU A 26 0.02 -2.27 -14.49
CA GLU A 26 0.71 -3.06 -13.46
C GLU A 26 1.20 -4.40 -14.01
N ARG A 27 0.39 -5.07 -14.83
CA ARG A 27 0.77 -6.36 -15.43
C ARG A 27 1.99 -6.22 -16.32
N ALA A 28 2.02 -5.18 -17.17
CA ALA A 28 3.15 -4.91 -18.05
C ALA A 28 4.40 -4.57 -17.24
N PHE A 29 4.26 -3.73 -16.20
CA PHE A 29 5.34 -3.43 -15.27
C PHE A 29 5.94 -4.70 -14.64
N TRP A 30 5.11 -5.57 -14.06
CA TRP A 30 5.60 -6.80 -13.40
C TRP A 30 6.26 -7.80 -14.37
N GLN A 31 5.91 -7.78 -15.65
CA GLN A 31 6.59 -8.60 -16.67
C GLN A 31 8.02 -8.15 -16.93
N THR A 32 8.32 -6.86 -16.73
CA THR A 32 9.70 -6.32 -16.87
C THR A 32 10.60 -6.64 -15.67
N GLN A 33 10.02 -7.04 -14.54
CA GLN A 33 10.77 -7.30 -13.31
C GLN A 33 11.39 -8.71 -13.29
N SER A 34 12.53 -8.84 -12.62
CA SER A 34 13.16 -10.15 -12.44
C SER A 34 12.31 -11.07 -11.56
N PRO A 35 12.43 -12.41 -11.69
CA PRO A 35 11.76 -13.34 -10.77
C PRO A 35 12.07 -13.09 -9.30
N ALA A 36 13.31 -12.74 -8.96
CA ALA A 36 13.70 -12.44 -7.58
C ALA A 36 13.01 -11.18 -7.03
N ALA A 37 12.97 -10.09 -7.82
CA ALA A 37 12.30 -8.86 -7.43
C ALA A 37 10.79 -9.05 -7.20
N ARG A 38 10.14 -9.89 -8.02
CA ARG A 38 8.73 -10.25 -7.84
C ARG A 38 8.49 -11.02 -6.54
N MET A 39 9.38 -11.96 -6.20
CA MET A 39 9.28 -12.73 -4.95
C MET A 39 9.45 -11.83 -3.72
N GLU A 40 10.38 -10.89 -3.76
CA GLU A 40 10.59 -9.91 -2.69
C GLU A 40 9.35 -9.02 -2.50
N ALA A 41 8.78 -8.51 -3.59
CA ALA A 41 7.54 -7.73 -3.55
C ALA A 41 6.35 -8.53 -2.99
N LEU A 42 6.23 -9.82 -3.34
CA LEU A 42 5.19 -10.69 -2.79
C LEU A 42 5.36 -10.92 -1.28
N GLU A 43 6.58 -11.16 -0.81
CA GLU A 43 6.85 -11.30 0.64
C GLU A 43 6.54 -10.01 1.39
N PHE A 44 6.89 -8.86 0.80
CA PHE A 44 6.51 -7.56 1.34
C PHE A 44 4.99 -7.43 1.47
N LEU A 45 4.22 -7.70 0.41
CA LEU A 45 2.76 -7.66 0.44
C LEU A 45 2.17 -8.64 1.47
N ARG A 46 2.75 -9.83 1.59
CA ARG A 46 2.34 -10.83 2.60
C ARG A 46 2.53 -10.27 4.02
N GLN A 47 3.66 -9.63 4.31
CA GLN A 47 3.93 -9.01 5.61
C GLN A 47 3.01 -7.82 5.89
N VAL A 48 2.72 -6.99 4.88
CA VAL A 48 1.78 -5.85 5.02
C VAL A 48 0.38 -6.34 5.34
N MET A 49 -0.14 -7.28 4.56
CA MET A 49 -1.55 -7.70 4.62
C MET A 49 -1.83 -8.70 5.74
N TYR A 50 -0.88 -9.59 6.03
CA TYR A 50 -1.07 -10.70 6.97
C TYR A 50 -0.08 -10.68 8.13
N GLY A 51 0.74 -9.64 8.25
CA GLY A 51 1.61 -9.43 9.40
C GLY A 51 0.80 -9.37 10.68
N VAL A 52 1.20 -10.20 11.65
CA VAL A 52 0.52 -10.44 12.94
C VAL A 52 0.16 -9.16 13.69
N ASP A 53 0.88 -8.07 13.45
CA ASP A 53 0.75 -6.78 14.15
C ASP A 53 -0.18 -5.77 13.47
N ARG A 54 -0.53 -5.92 12.17
CA ARG A 54 -1.39 -4.95 11.44
C ARG A 54 -2.80 -5.48 11.16
N ALA A 55 -2.93 -6.76 10.82
CA ALA A 55 -4.24 -7.38 10.57
C ALA A 55 -5.03 -7.63 11.88
N THR A 56 -4.34 -7.77 13.01
CA THR A 56 -4.96 -8.01 14.32
C THR A 56 -4.97 -6.77 15.21
N ALA A 57 -4.18 -5.73 14.88
CA ALA A 57 -4.24 -4.47 15.60
C ALA A 57 -5.63 -3.86 15.39
N ARG A 58 -6.36 -3.74 16.49
CA ARG A 58 -7.65 -3.08 16.55
C ARG A 58 -7.54 -1.69 15.91
N LEU A 59 -8.38 -1.43 14.89
CA LEU A 59 -8.49 -0.12 14.25
C LEU A 59 -8.60 0.98 15.32
N GLN A 60 -7.80 2.03 15.19
CA GLN A 60 -7.85 3.17 16.09
C GLN A 60 -9.21 3.86 15.92
N ARG A 61 -10.03 3.83 16.98
CA ARG A 61 -11.33 4.49 16.99
C ARG A 61 -11.13 5.99 17.21
N VAL A 62 -10.91 6.73 16.14
CA VAL A 62 -11.06 8.20 16.14
C VAL A 62 -12.43 8.51 15.54
N LEU A 63 -13.44 8.63 16.41
CA LEU A 63 -14.77 9.07 16.00
C LEU A 63 -14.80 10.60 16.15
N THR A 64 -14.77 11.34 15.04
CA THR A 64 -14.88 12.81 15.05
C THR A 64 -16.25 13.20 14.51
N VAL A 65 -17.03 13.96 15.28
CA VAL A 65 -18.28 14.58 14.80
C VAL A 65 -17.91 15.87 14.08
N ALA A 66 -18.15 15.93 12.77
CA ALA A 66 -18.04 17.17 12.00
C ALA A 66 -19.35 17.96 12.11
N GLN A 67 -19.27 19.25 12.44
CA GLN A 67 -20.42 20.16 12.34
C GLN A 67 -20.56 20.63 10.89
N ARG A 68 -21.79 20.58 10.38
CA ARG A 68 -22.14 21.13 9.07
C ARG A 68 -22.51 22.62 9.23
N GLU A 69 -21.85 23.50 8.48
CA GLU A 69 -22.24 24.91 8.38
C GLU A 69 -23.67 25.03 7.84
N PRO A 70 -24.54 25.88 8.43
CA PRO A 70 -25.86 26.15 7.89
C PRO A 70 -25.76 26.84 6.53
N SER A 71 -26.64 26.46 5.60
CA SER A 71 -26.84 27.17 4.32
C SER A 71 -27.75 28.37 4.49
#